data_AF-A7HJF7-F1
#
_entry.id   AF-A7HJF7-F1
#
_cell.length_a   1.000
_cell.length_b   1.000
_cell.length_c   1.000
_cell.angle_alpha   90.00
_cell.angle_beta   90.00
_cell.angle_gamma   90.00
#
_symmetry.space_group_name_H-M   'P 1'
#
loop_
_entity.id
_entity.type
_entity.pdbx_description
1 polymer ?
#
loop_
_entity_poly.entity_id
_entity_poly.type
_entity_poly.pdbx_seq_one_letter_code
_entity_poly.pdbx_strand_id
1 'polypeptide(L)' 'MDNDIQNEQLLQALENFVRRYLRVKDTIKELNKEKKDLEDAIIQMVEGTDIDHIIVDGTVVEFENRTKIKLK' A
#
# COMPACT_ATOMS: atom_id res chain seq x y z
N MET A 1 20.97 -7.45 -42.16
CA MET A 1 21.47 -6.29 -41.39
C MET A 1 20.33 -5.54 -40.69
N ASP A 2 19.07 -5.62 -41.15
CA ASP A 2 17.94 -4.94 -40.48
C ASP A 2 17.40 -5.64 -39.22
N ASN A 3 17.50 -6.97 -39.13
CA ASN A 3 16.99 -7.73 -37.97
C ASN A 3 17.76 -7.45 -36.67
N ASP A 4 19.07 -7.20 -36.75
CA ASP A 4 19.90 -6.93 -35.57
C ASP A 4 19.59 -5.55 -34.99
N ILE A 5 19.36 -4.55 -35.85
CA ILE A 5 18.97 -3.19 -35.46
C ILE A 5 17.59 -3.19 -34.80
N GLN A 6 16.63 -3.95 -35.35
CA GLN A 6 15.29 -4.09 -34.74
C GLN A 6 15.33 -4.78 -33.37
N ASN A 7 16.18 -5.80 -33.23
CA ASN A 7 16.37 -6.48 -31.95
C ASN A 7 16.99 -5.56 -30.90
N GLU A 8 17.99 -4.76 -31.25
CA GLU A 8 18.59 -3.78 -30.33
C GLU A 8 17.57 -2.74 -29.86
N GLN A 9 16.74 -2.21 -30.77
CA GLN A 9 15.68 -1.26 -30.42
C GLN A 9 14.63 -1.87 -29.49
N LEU A 10 14.23 -3.12 -29.74
CA LEU A 10 13.31 -3.86 -28.88
C LEU A 10 13.89 -4.08 -27.49
N LEU A 11 15.16 -4.49 -27.39
CA LEU A 11 15.84 -4.70 -26.12
C LEU A 11 15.95 -3.41 -25.31
N GLN A 12 16.27 -2.29 -25.95
CA GLN A 12 16.30 -0.97 -25.28
C GLN A 12 14.91 -0.56 -24.76
N ALA A 13 13.86 -0.78 -25.56
CA ALA A 13 12.49 -0.50 -25.14
C ALA A 13 12.08 -1.36 -23.94
N LEU A 14 12.36 -2.68 -23.99
CA LEU A 14 12.09 -3.61 -22.90
C LEU A 14 12.84 -3.21 -21.63
N GLU A 15 14.14 -2.88 -21.75
CA GLU A 15 14.94 -2.43 -20.61
C GLU A 15 14.33 -1.19 -19.95
N ASN A 16 13.90 -0.21 -20.75
CA ASN A 16 13.25 0.99 -20.23
C ASN A 16 11.95 0.67 -19.48
N PHE A 17 11.13 -0.25 -20.01
CA PHE A 17 9.92 -0.70 -19.31
C PHE A 17 10.24 -1.42 -18.00
N VAL A 18 11.22 -2.33 -18.00
CA VAL A 18 11.63 -3.07 -16.81
C VAL A 18 12.18 -2.11 -15.75
N ARG A 19 13.02 -1.15 -16.13
CA ARG A 19 13.54 -0.12 -15.22
C ARG A 19 12.40 0.69 -14.58
N ARG A 20 11.40 1.09 -15.36
CA ARG A 20 10.22 1.82 -14.83
C ARG A 20 9.41 0.92 -13.89
N TYR A 21 9.18 -0.33 -14.26
CA TYR A 21 8.47 -1.30 -13.43
C TYR A 21 9.15 -1.50 -12.06
N LEU A 22 10.47 -1.66 -12.04
CA LEU A 22 11.22 -1.82 -10.80
C LEU A 22 11.09 -0.61 -9.88
N ARG A 23 11.17 0.61 -10.42
CA ARG A 23 10.94 1.84 -9.65
C ARG A 23 9.54 1.90 -9.06
N VAL A 24 8.51 1.59 -9.85
CA VAL A 24 7.12 1.57 -9.37
C VAL A 24 6.94 0.52 -8.28
N LYS A 25 7.54 -0.66 -8.43
CA LYS A 25 7.52 -1.72 -7.42
C LYS A 25 8.14 -1.23 -6.10
N ASP A 26 9.28 -0.55 -6.16
CA ASP A 26 9.94 -0.01 -4.97
C ASP A 26 9.09 1.07 -4.30
N THR A 27 8.49 1.99 -5.07
CA THR A 27 7.54 2.99 -4.54
C THR A 27 6.33 2.33 -3.87
N ILE A 28 5.74 1.29 -4.47
CA ILE A 28 4.63 0.55 -3.86
C ILE A 28 5.04 -0.09 -2.53
N LYS A 29 6.27 -0.62 -2.46
CA LYS A 29 6.80 -1.20 -1.22
C LYS A 29 6.93 -0.16 -0.11
N GLU A 30 7.41 1.04 -0.44
CA GLU A 30 7.50 2.15 0.51
C GLU A 30 6.13 2.64 0.97
N LEU A 31 5.19 2.85 0.05
CA LEU A 31 3.81 3.24 0.36
C LEU A 31 3.10 2.19 1.23
N ASN A 32 3.32 0.90 1.00
CA ASN A 32 2.75 -0.15 1.83
C ASN A 32 3.34 -0.15 3.25
N LYS A 33 4.61 0.23 3.41
CA LYS A 33 5.22 0.37 4.73
C LYS A 33 4.62 1.57 5.46
N GLU A 34 4.56 2.73 4.81
CA GLU A 34 3.96 3.94 5.38
C GLU A 34 2.49 3.71 5.76
N LYS A 35 1.72 3.04 4.90
CA LYS A 35 0.35 2.63 5.20
C LYS A 35 0.28 1.82 6.50
N LYS A 36 1.16 0.82 6.67
CA LYS A 36 1.18 0.00 7.89
C LYS A 36 1.55 0.83 9.12
N ASP A 37 2.56 1.67 9.01
CA ASP A 37 2.99 2.56 10.10
C ASP A 37 1.85 3.51 10.52
N LEU A 38 1.04 4.00 9.56
CA LEU A 38 -0.17 4.78 9.81
C LEU A 38 -1.28 3.97 10.48
N GLU A 39 -1.54 2.75 10.01
CA GLU A 39 -2.52 1.84 10.64
C GLU A 39 -2.15 1.57 12.11
N ASP A 40 -0.87 1.26 12.37
CA ASP A 40 -0.36 1.00 13.73
C ASP A 40 -0.49 2.26 14.62
N ALA A 41 -0.18 3.45 14.09
CA ALA A 41 -0.34 4.71 14.82
C ALA A 41 -1.80 5.04 15.13
N ILE A 42 -2.71 4.85 14.15
CA ILE A 42 -4.15 5.06 14.35
C ILE A 42 -4.67 4.13 15.43
N ILE A 43 -4.29 2.84 15.41
CA ILE A 43 -4.66 1.87 16.44
C ILE A 43 -4.20 2.34 17.82
N GLN A 44 -2.94 2.76 17.96
CA GLN A 44 -2.40 3.27 19.23
C GLN A 44 -3.15 4.52 19.74
N MET A 45 -3.65 5.37 18.84
CA MET A 45 -4.41 6.56 19.23
C MET A 45 -5.82 6.23 19.74
N VAL A 46 -6.47 5.21 19.18
CA VAL A 46 -7.83 4.83 19.59
C VAL A 46 -7.84 3.81 20.73
N GLU A 47 -6.73 3.09 20.93
CA GLU A 47 -6.58 2.13 22.01
C GLU A 47 -6.74 2.82 23.39
N GLY A 48 -7.66 2.31 24.20
CA GLY A 48 -7.98 2.90 25.52
C GLY A 48 -8.91 4.12 25.47
N THR A 49 -9.46 4.45 24.29
CA THR A 49 -10.51 5.47 24.13
C THR A 49 -11.88 4.82 23.89
N ASP A 50 -12.96 5.58 24.09
CA ASP A 50 -14.34 5.18 23.77
C ASP A 50 -14.73 5.54 22.32
N ILE A 51 -13.75 5.72 21.43
CA ILE A 51 -13.99 6.09 20.02
C ILE A 51 -14.30 4.82 19.21
N ASP A 52 -15.57 4.64 18.85
CA ASP A 52 -16.02 3.50 18.03
C ASP A 52 -15.83 3.73 16.52
N HIS A 53 -16.00 4.97 16.04
CA HIS A 53 -15.84 5.31 14.63
C HIS A 53 -15.56 6.81 14.40
N ILE A 54 -15.01 7.13 13.24
CA ILE A 54 -14.85 8.51 12.74
C ILE A 54 -15.31 8.60 11.27
N ILE A 55 -15.60 9.81 10.81
CA ILE A 55 -15.91 10.09 9.40
C ILE A 55 -14.83 11.01 8.84
N VAL A 56 -14.14 10.57 7.79
CA VAL A 56 -13.08 11.34 7.11
C VAL A 56 -13.35 11.31 5.60
N ASP A 57 -13.44 12.48 4.98
CA ASP A 57 -13.68 12.64 3.53
C ASP A 57 -14.85 11.80 2.98
N GLY A 58 -15.93 11.68 3.76
CA GLY A 58 -17.11 10.89 3.40
C GLY A 58 -16.95 9.37 3.59
N THR A 59 -15.81 8.90 4.11
CA THR A 59 -15.57 7.50 4.47
C THR A 59 -15.78 7.32 5.97
N VAL A 60 -16.60 6.33 6.35
CA VAL A 60 -16.77 5.90 7.74
C VAL A 60 -15.66 4.90 8.06
N VAL A 61 -14.90 5.16 9.14
CA VAL A 61 -13.85 4.28 9.65
C VAL A 61 -14.27 3.78 11.03
N GLU A 62 -14.51 2.47 11.14
CA GLU A 62 -14.93 1.81 12.37
C GLU A 62 -13.74 1.11 13.03
N PHE A 63 -13.62 1.26 14.36
CA PHE A 63 -12.59 0.63 15.16
C PHE A 63 -13.20 -0.53 15.94
N GLU A 64 -13.14 -1.75 15.39
CA GLU A 64 -13.64 -2.93 16.08
C GLU A 64 -12.74 -3.31 17.27
N ASN A 65 -13.15 -2.94 18.49
CA ASN A 65 -12.55 -3.46 19.71
C ASN A 65 -12.97 -4.94 19.90
N ARG A 66 -12.07 -5.90 19.64
CA ARG A 66 -12.31 -7.35 19.84
C ARG A 66 -12.30 -7.78 21.33
N THR A 67 -12.75 -6.96 22.26
CA THR A 67 -12.78 -7.29 23.69
C THR A 67 -14.18 -7.63 24.18
N LYS A 68 -14.72 -8.81 23.81
CA LYS A 68 -15.80 -9.45 24.61
C LYS A 68 -15.67 -10.97 24.65
N ILE A 69 -15.38 -11.51 25.84
CA ILE A 69 -15.69 -12.89 26.18
C ILE A 69 -17.23 -13.00 26.22
N LYS A 70 -17.82 -13.77 25.31
CA LYS A 70 -19.23 -14.16 25.37
C LYS A 70 -19.38 -15.36 26.31
N LEU A 71 -19.94 -15.15 27.50
CA LEU A 71 -20.48 -16.23 28.34
C LEU A 71 -21.96 -16.43 27.98
N LYS A 72 -22.35 -17.69 27.75
CA LYS A 72 -23.74 -18.11 27.58
C LYS A 72 -24.42 -18.32 28.92
#